data_AF-A0A561DED0-F1
#
_entry.id   AF-A0A561DED0-F1
#
_cell.length_a   1.000
_cell.length_b   1.000
_cell.length_c   1.000
_cell.angle_alpha   90.00
_cell.angle_beta   90.00
_cell.angle_gamma   90.00
#
_symmetry.space_group_name_H-M   'P 1'
#
loop_
_entity.id
_entity.type
_entity.pdbx_description
1 polymer ?
#
loop_
_entity_poly.entity_id
_entity_poly.type
_entity_poly.pdbx_seq_one_letter_code
_entity_poly.pdbx_strand_id
1 'polypeptide(L)' 'MMICEWQTFSTDAETYTQDLFEEIVGDPFEAMLMKENEEIPSCIWTVNYVVIVKKYSKVLTEILFEKIPRNPVCE' A
#
# COMPACT_ATOMS: atom_id res chain seq x y z
N MET A 1 -2.76 0.86 -13.55
CA MET A 1 -3.98 1.68 -13.39
C MET A 1 -4.07 2.20 -11.96
N MET A 2 -4.35 3.49 -11.79
CA MET A 2 -4.69 4.06 -10.48
C MET A 2 -6.18 3.86 -10.23
N ILE A 3 -6.55 3.41 -9.03
CA ILE A 3 -7.93 3.20 -8.60
C ILE A 3 -8.18 3.93 -7.29
N CYS A 4 -9.36 4.53 -7.13
CA CYS A 4 -9.77 5.26 -5.92
C CYS A 4 -10.67 4.42 -5.00
N GLU A 5 -10.74 3.12 -5.27
CA GLU A 5 -11.46 2.14 -4.47
C GLU A 5 -10.46 1.10 -3.98
N TRP A 6 -10.66 0.61 -2.76
CA TRP A 6 -9.81 -0.43 -2.22
C TRP A 6 -10.01 -1.73 -2.99
N GLN A 7 -8.90 -2.33 -3.42
CA GLN A 7 -8.87 -3.68 -3.96
C GLN A 7 -8.09 -4.57 -3.00
N THR A 8 -8.79 -5.46 -2.31
CA THR A 8 -8.17 -6.43 -1.39
C THR A 8 -7.12 -7.25 -2.12
N PHE A 9 -5.95 -7.37 -1.51
CA PHE A 9 -4.85 -8.18 -2.00
C PHE A 9 -4.29 -9.04 -0.88
N SER A 10 -3.66 -10.14 -1.24
CA SER A 10 -3.12 -11.10 -0.28
C SER A 10 -1.66 -11.40 -0.60
N THR A 11 -0.97 -11.77 0.45
CA THR A 11 0.35 -12.40 0.42
C THR A 11 0.20 -13.83 0.94
N ASP A 12 1.27 -14.61 0.88
CA ASP A 12 1.30 -15.95 1.47
C ASP A 12 1.03 -15.95 2.99
N ALA A 13 1.28 -14.82 3.66
CA ALA A 13 1.14 -14.67 5.11
C ALA A 13 -0.17 -14.02 5.54
N GLU A 14 -0.67 -13.05 4.78
CA GLU A 14 -1.73 -12.15 5.24
C GLU A 14 -2.58 -11.60 4.08
N THR A 15 -3.87 -11.35 4.35
CA THR A 15 -4.79 -10.67 3.43
C THR A 15 -5.04 -9.25 3.91
N TYR A 16 -4.75 -8.26 3.06
CA TYR A 16 -4.86 -6.85 3.36
C TYR A 16 -6.22 -6.31 2.91
N THR A 17 -7.13 -6.15 3.86
CA THR A 17 -8.36 -5.38 3.71
C THR A 17 -8.09 -3.89 3.94
N GLN A 18 -9.04 -3.02 3.54
CA GLN A 18 -8.92 -1.58 3.77
C GLN A 18 -8.75 -1.27 5.25
N ASP A 19 -9.62 -1.83 6.11
CA ASP A 19 -9.59 -1.60 7.55
C ASP A 19 -8.25 -2.00 8.17
N LEU A 20 -7.73 -3.17 7.81
CA LEU A 20 -6.43 -3.65 8.32
C LEU A 20 -5.29 -2.75 7.85
N PHE A 21 -5.29 -2.33 6.60
CA PHE A 21 -4.28 -1.42 6.08
C PHE A 21 -4.34 -0.06 6.79
N GLU A 22 -5.52 0.52 6.96
CA GLU A 22 -5.70 1.80 7.65
C GLU A 22 -5.30 1.70 9.13
N GLU A 23 -5.50 0.55 9.78
CA GLU A 23 -5.01 0.26 11.14
C GLU A 23 -3.47 0.21 11.18
N ILE A 24 -2.84 -0.53 10.25
CA ILE A 24 -1.37 -0.66 10.16
C ILE A 24 -0.70 0.68 9.84
N VAL A 25 -1.25 1.44 8.90
CA VAL A 25 -0.68 2.71 8.47
C VAL A 25 -1.05 3.84 9.42
N GLY A 26 -2.21 3.76 10.07
CA GLY A 26 -2.77 4.78 10.95
C GLY A 26 -3.26 6.02 10.20
N ASP A 27 -3.67 5.86 8.93
CA ASP A 27 -4.10 6.98 8.08
C ASP A 27 -5.14 6.49 7.04
N PRO A 28 -6.22 7.24 6.74
CA PRO A 28 -7.29 6.78 5.86
C PRO A 28 -6.84 6.63 4.41
N PHE A 29 -7.31 5.59 3.73
CA PHE A 29 -7.04 5.30 2.32
C PHE A 29 -7.72 6.33 1.39
N GLU A 30 -7.07 6.62 0.26
CA GLU A 30 -7.66 7.41 -0.83
C GLU A 30 -7.55 6.77 -2.21
N ALA A 31 -6.41 6.16 -2.53
CA ALA A 31 -6.18 5.53 -3.84
C ALA A 31 -5.04 4.52 -3.82
N MET A 32 -5.00 3.61 -4.79
CA MET A 32 -3.88 2.69 -4.99
C MET A 32 -3.49 2.57 -6.46
N LEU A 33 -2.20 2.32 -6.69
CA LEU A 33 -1.64 2.07 -8.01
C LEU A 33 -1.41 0.58 -8.21
N MET A 34 -2.23 -0.01 -9.09
CA MET A 34 -2.07 -1.38 -9.56
C MET A 34 -1.23 -1.37 -10.84
N LYS A 35 -0.17 -2.17 -10.91
CA LYS A 35 0.53 -2.41 -12.17
C LYS A 35 -0.17 -3.51 -12.95
N GLU A 36 -0.04 -3.46 -14.27
CA GLU A 36 -0.59 -4.51 -15.13
C GLU A 36 0.05 -5.85 -14.78
N ASN A 37 -0.78 -6.88 -14.64
CA ASN A 37 -0.38 -8.24 -14.22
C ASN A 37 0.21 -8.35 -12.81
N GLU A 38 0.02 -7.37 -11.94
CA GLU A 38 0.36 -7.48 -10.51
C GLU A 38 -0.90 -7.53 -9.64
N GLU A 39 -0.91 -8.45 -8.68
CA GLU A 39 -1.99 -8.60 -7.69
C GLU A 39 -1.81 -7.71 -6.45
N ILE A 40 -0.61 -7.16 -6.27
CA ILE A 40 -0.25 -6.31 -5.13
C ILE A 40 -0.04 -4.88 -5.65
N PRO A 41 -0.62 -3.85 -5.01
CA PRO A 41 -0.38 -2.46 -5.39
C PRO A 41 1.11 -2.11 -5.26
N SER A 42 1.60 -1.25 -6.16
CA SER A 42 2.95 -0.69 -6.02
C SER A 42 3.00 0.46 -5.02
N CYS A 43 1.96 1.29 -5.02
CA CYS A 43 1.82 2.44 -4.13
C CYS A 43 0.38 2.56 -3.66
N ILE A 44 0.19 3.04 -2.44
CA ILE A 44 -1.11 3.36 -1.84
C ILE A 44 -1.03 4.78 -1.31
N TRP A 45 -1.97 5.62 -1.69
CA TRP A 45 -2.12 6.97 -1.16
C TRP A 45 -3.12 6.96 -0.02
N THR A 46 -2.75 7.64 1.05
CA THR A 46 -3.59 7.96 2.20
C THR A 46 -3.68 9.48 2.32
N VAL A 47 -4.53 9.99 3.22
CA VAL A 47 -4.72 11.44 3.42
C VAL A 47 -3.39 12.19 3.55
N ASN A 48 -2.46 11.68 4.36
CA ASN A 48 -1.20 12.34 4.71
C ASN A 48 0.04 11.71 4.07
N TYR A 49 -0.03 10.47 3.56
CA TYR A 49 1.15 9.74 3.07
C TYR A 49 0.97 9.15 1.68
N VAL A 50 2.10 8.94 1.02
CA VAL A 50 2.26 8.00 -0.09
C VAL A 50 3.00 6.79 0.48
N VAL A 51 2.33 5.64 0.51
CA VAL A 51 2.87 4.38 1.01
C VAL A 51 3.39 3.56 -0.17
N ILE A 52 4.68 3.28 -0.20
CA ILE A 52 5.30 2.37 -1.16
C ILE A 52 5.20 0.95 -0.61
N VAL A 53 4.66 0.04 -1.41
CA VAL A 53 4.57 -1.39 -1.06
C VAL A 53 5.76 -2.12 -1.68
N LYS A 54 6.72 -2.51 -0.85
CA LYS A 54 7.93 -3.22 -1.30
C LYS A 54 7.78 -4.71 -1.03
N LYS A 55 8.00 -5.54 -2.06
CA LYS A 55 8.12 -7.00 -1.90
C LYS A 55 9.52 -7.33 -1.38
N TYR A 56 9.61 -8.03 -0.24
CA TYR A 56 10.87 -8.26 0.45
C TYR A 56 11.61 -9.52 -0.04
N SER A 57 10.90 -10.56 -0.50
CA SER A 57 11.51 -11.79 -1.00
C SER A 57 10.87 -12.27 -2.30
N LYS A 58 11.67 -12.96 -3.13
CA LYS A 58 11.19 -13.69 -4.32
C LYS A 58 10.59 -15.05 -3.99
N VAL A 59 10.85 -15.56 -2.78
CA VAL A 59 10.47 -16.92 -2.33
C VAL A 59 9.28 -16.88 -1.37
N LEU A 60 9.16 -15.83 -0.57
CA LEU A 60 8.03 -15.56 0.32
C LEU A 60 7.45 -14.20 -0.09
N THR A 61 6.15 -14.10 -0.35
CA THR A 61 5.53 -12.82 -0.73
C THR A 61 5.32 -11.86 0.47
N GLU A 62 6.31 -11.73 1.34
CA GLU A 62 6.26 -10.72 2.40
C GLU A 62 6.35 -9.31 1.81
N ILE A 63 5.58 -8.37 2.38
CA ILE A 63 5.54 -6.98 1.95
C ILE A 63 5.92 -6.04 3.09
N LEU A 64 6.50 -4.91 2.73
CA LEU A 64 6.83 -3.80 3.62
C LEU A 64 6.14 -2.54 3.15
N PHE A 65 5.49 -1.84 4.10
CA PHE A 65 4.89 -0.53 3.87
C PHE A 65 5.86 0.59 4.27
N GLU A 66 6.38 1.30 3.28
CA GLU A 66 7.24 2.46 3.49
C GLU A 66 6.45 3.76 3.26
N LYS A 67 6.35 4.60 4.30
CA LYS A 67 5.53 5.82 4.26
C LYS A 67 6.40 7.01 3.85
N ILE A 68 5.92 7.79 2.89
CA ILE A 68 6.50 9.08 2.48
C ILE A 68 5.45 10.17 2.73
N PRO A 69 5.75 11.24 3.47
CA PRO A 69 4.82 12.35 3.65
C PRO A 69 4.41 12.94 2.28
N ARG A 70 3.10 13.14 2.07
CA ARG A 70 2.60 13.78 0.84
C ARG A 70 3.11 15.20 0.67
N ASN A 71 3.18 15.92 1.78
CA ASN A 71 3.68 17.28 1.85
C ASN A 71 4.95 17.25 2.71
N PRO A 72 6.14 17.10 2.11
CA PRO A 72 7.38 17.11 2.87
C PRO A 72 7.56 18.49 3.49
N VAL A 73 7.69 18.52 4.81
CA VAL A 73 8.25 19.67 5.53
C VAL A 73 9.76 19.47 5.51
N CYS A 74 10.43 20.18 4.60
CA CYS A 74 11.88 20.33 4.64
C CYS A 74 12.21 21.40 5.68
N GLU A 75 13.03 21.06 6.66
CA GLU A 75 13.70 22.05 7.53
C GLU A 75 15.05 22.47 6.93
#